data_AF-A0A1Y6B8W1-F1
#
_entry.id   AF-A0A1Y6B8W1-F1
#
_cell.length_a   1.000
_cell.length_b   1.000
_cell.length_c   1.000
_cell.angle_alpha   90.00
_cell.angle_beta   90.00
_cell.angle_gamma   90.00
#
_symmetry.space_group_name_H-M   'P 1'
#
loop_
_entity.id
_entity.type
_entity.pdbx_description
1 polymer ?
#
loop_
_entity_poly.entity_id
_entity_poly.type
_entity_poly.pdbx_seq_one_letter_code
_entity_poly.pdbx_strand_id
1 'polypeptide(L)' 'MSTFDTHREQFNVIVESYLNYVALYKLINNGSIDGVTNFEEFYWRFTYFVKYQDPERISALGY' A
#
# COMPACT_ATOMS: atom_id res chain seq x y z
N MET A 1 -7.78 -8.12 20.69
CA MET A 1 -6.55 -8.03 19.88
C MET A 1 -5.69 -6.91 20.45
N SER A 2 -4.40 -7.15 20.65
CA SER A 2 -3.50 -6.06 21.04
C SER A 2 -3.26 -5.15 19.84
N THR A 3 -2.93 -3.89 20.09
CA THR A 3 -2.61 -2.92 19.04
C THR A 3 -1.42 -3.36 18.18
N PHE A 4 -0.50 -4.17 18.73
CA PHE A 4 0.63 -4.73 17.99
C PHE A 4 0.19 -5.78 16.97
N ASP A 5 -0.80 -6.60 17.30
CA ASP A 5 -1.37 -7.59 16.40
C ASP A 5 -2.03 -6.91 15.20
N THR A 6 -2.78 -5.82 15.45
CA THR A 6 -3.44 -5.03 14.41
C THR A 6 -2.44 -4.35 13.46
N HIS A 7 -1.33 -3.80 13.97
CA HIS A 7 -0.30 -3.20 13.12
C HIS A 7 0.43 -4.24 12.25
N ARG A 8 0.67 -5.44 12.79
CA ARG A 8 1.28 -6.54 12.03
C ARG A 8 0.36 -7.04 10.93
N GLU A 9 -0.93 -7.19 11.21
CA GLU A 9 -1.94 -7.58 10.22
C GLU A 9 -2.01 -6.55 9.08
N GLN A 10 -2.05 -5.25 9.41
CA GLN A 10 -2.04 -4.19 8.40
C GLN A 10 -0.77 -4.21 7.56
N PHE A 11 0.40 -4.42 8.18
CA PHE A 11 1.65 -4.55 7.44
C PHE A 11 1.61 -5.73 6.45
N ASN A 12 1.12 -6.89 6.87
CA ASN A 12 1.00 -8.07 6.01
C ASN A 12 0.08 -7.80 4.81
N VAL A 13 -1.05 -7.11 5.01
CA VAL A 13 -1.96 -6.72 3.92
C VAL A 13 -1.27 -5.83 2.89
N ILE A 14 -0.41 -4.90 3.33
CA ILE A 14 0.35 -4.02 2.43
C ILE A 14 1.39 -4.82 1.65
N VAL A 15 2.07 -5.77 2.30
CA VAL A 15 3.03 -6.67 1.64
C VAL A 15 2.33 -7.51 0.57
N GLU A 16 1.18 -8.12 0.88
CA GLU A 16 0.39 -8.89 -0.09
C GLU A 16 -0.06 -8.03 -1.27
N SER A 17 -0.51 -6.79 -1.00
CA SER A 17 -0.91 -5.84 -2.03
C SER A 17 0.25 -5.47 -2.97
N TYR A 18 1.46 -5.29 -2.42
CA TYR A 18 2.65 -5.03 -3.21
C TYR A 18 3.03 -6.22 -4.09
N LEU A 19 3.00 -7.45 -3.55
CA LEU A 19 3.30 -8.66 -4.32
C LEU A 19 2.33 -8.83 -5.50
N ASN A 20 1.04 -8.56 -5.27
CA ASN A 20 0.03 -8.57 -6.33
C ASN A 20 0.29 -7.49 -7.39
N TYR A 21 0.67 -6.28 -6.97
CA TYR A 21 1.08 -5.22 -7.89
C TYR A 21 2.26 -5.65 -8.77
N VAL A 22 3.33 -6.21 -8.18
CA VAL A 22 4.50 -6.69 -8.92
C VAL A 22 4.13 -7.82 -9.87
N ALA A 23 3.27 -8.75 -9.46
CA ALA A 23 2.80 -9.84 -10.31
C ALA A 23 2.02 -9.32 -11.53
N LEU A 24 1.11 -8.36 -11.33
CA LEU A 24 0.38 -7.71 -12.41
C LEU A 24 1.32 -6.92 -13.33
N TYR A 25 2.27 -6.18 -12.75
CA TYR A 25 3.26 -5.43 -13.52
C TYR A 25 4.07 -6.35 -14.45
N LYS A 26 4.56 -7.49 -13.92
CA LYS A 26 5.24 -8.51 -14.72
C LYS A 26 4.36 -9.04 -15.84
N LEU A 27 3.09 -9.33 -15.55
CA LEU A 27 2.15 -9.88 -16.53
C LEU A 27 1.96 -8.93 -17.72
N ILE A 28 1.82 -7.63 -17.46
CA ILE A 28 1.63 -6.62 -18.51
C ILE A 28 2.93 -6.22 -19.21
N ASN A 29 4.09 -6.46 -18.57
CA ASN A 29 5.40 -6.04 -19.07
C ASN A 29 6.26 -7.22 -19.56
N ASN A 30 5.63 -8.25 -20.15
CA ASN A 30 6.30 -9.43 -20.71
C ASN A 30 7.28 -10.14 -19.74
N GLY A 31 6.94 -10.16 -18.45
CA GLY A 31 7.74 -10.74 -17.38
C GLY A 31 8.83 -9.82 -16.83
N SER A 32 9.05 -8.63 -17.40
CA SER A 32 10.03 -7.67 -16.90
C SER A 32 9.54 -6.94 -15.65
N ILE A 33 10.49 -6.59 -14.79
CA ILE A 33 10.31 -5.74 -13.60
C ILE A 33 10.97 -4.37 -13.75
N ASP A 34 11.53 -4.06 -14.93
CA ASP A 34 12.17 -2.79 -15.18
C ASP A 34 11.14 -1.66 -15.06
N GLY A 35 11.38 -0.71 -14.16
CA GLY A 35 10.46 0.40 -13.88
C GLY A 35 9.36 0.09 -12.86
N VAL A 36 9.38 -1.09 -12.22
CA VAL A 36 8.47 -1.37 -11.10
C VAL A 36 8.77 -0.42 -9.94
N THR A 37 7.72 0.12 -9.32
CA THR A 37 7.86 0.93 -8.09
C THR A 37 8.41 0.04 -6.99
N ASN A 38 9.43 0.50 -6.26
CA ASN A 38 9.99 -0.27 -5.16
C ASN A 38 9.02 -0.32 -3.96
N PHE A 39 9.25 -1.25 -3.03
CA PHE A 39 8.34 -1.45 -1.90
C PHE A 39 8.25 -0.23 -0.98
N GLU A 40 9.36 0.48 -0.74
CA GLU A 40 9.38 1.65 0.15
C GLU A 40 8.45 2.76 -0.38
N GLU A 41 8.57 3.09 -1.66
CA GLU A 41 7.76 4.10 -2.31
C GLU A 41 6.29 3.65 -2.40
N PHE A 42 6.05 2.37 -2.72
CA PHE A 42 4.70 1.79 -2.71
C PHE A 42 4.07 1.91 -1.32
N TYR A 43 4.79 1.53 -0.26
CA TYR A 43 4.35 1.57 1.12
C TYR A 43 4.00 3.00 1.55
N TRP A 44 4.86 3.96 1.24
CA TRP A 44 4.61 5.37 1.51
C TRP A 44 3.35 5.89 0.80
N ARG A 45 3.19 5.60 -0.49
CA ARG A 45 2.01 6.03 -1.26
C ARG A 45 0.75 5.37 -0.71
N PHE A 46 0.78 4.07 -0.47
CA PHE A 46 -0.37 3.31 0.05
C PHE A 46 -0.81 3.85 1.42
N THR A 47 0.12 4.00 2.35
CA THR A 47 -0.17 4.54 3.70
C THR A 47 -0.60 6.00 3.67
N TYR A 48 -0.03 6.83 2.77
CA TYR A 48 -0.45 8.21 2.56
C TYR A 48 -1.89 8.28 2.05
N PHE A 49 -2.24 7.52 1.02
CA PHE A 49 -3.61 7.48 0.49
C PHE A 49 -4.61 6.98 1.55
N VAL A 50 -4.30 5.91 2.27
CA VAL A 50 -5.15 5.42 3.37
C VAL A 50 -5.34 6.47 4.47
N LYS A 51 -4.35 7.32 4.72
CA LYS A 51 -4.42 8.34 5.76
C LYS A 51 -5.13 9.62 5.32
N TYR A 52 -5.00 10.01 4.04
CA TYR A 52 -5.38 11.35 3.57
C TYR A 52 -6.36 11.36 2.40
N GLN A 53 -6.70 10.23 1.79
CA GLN A 53 -7.77 10.16 0.77
C GLN A 53 -9.09 9.60 1.32
N ASP A 54 -9.13 9.19 2.60
CA ASP A 54 -10.38 8.87 3.28
C ASP A 54 -11.18 10.16 3.52
N PRO A 55 -12.29 10.41 2.79
CA PRO A 55 -13.02 11.68 2.86
C PRO A 55 -13.54 11.99 4.27
N GLU A 56 -13.87 10.94 5.04
CA GLU A 56 -14.34 11.06 6.42
C GLU A 56 -13.21 11.53 7.35
N ARG A 57 -11.96 11.14 7.03
CA ARG A 57 -10.78 11.51 7.82
C ARG A 57 -10.24 12.89 7.47
N ILE A 58 -10.37 13.33 6.23
CA ILE A 58 -10.10 14.73 5.83
C ILE A 58 -11.09 15.67 6.55
N SER A 59 -12.38 15.31 6.58
CA SER A 59 -13.42 16.06 7.30
C SER A 59 -13.14 16.15 8.81
N ALA A 60 -12.67 15.07 9.43
CA ALA A 60 -12.30 15.04 10.85
C ALA A 60 -11.03 15.85 11.21
N LEU A 61 -10.17 16.15 10.22
CA LEU A 61 -8.94 16.93 10.41
C LEU A 61 -9.12 18.44 10.19
N GLY A 62 -10.33 18.89 9.82
CA GLY A 62 -10.69 20.31 9.83
C GLY A 62 -9.98 21.18 8.78
N TYR A 63 -9.76 20.67 7.57
CA TYR A 63 -9.34 21.46 6.42
C TYR A 63 -10.52 21.80 5.50
#